data_AF-A0A2H5Y5K5-F1
#
_entry.id   AF-A0A2H5Y5K5-F1
#
_cell.length_a   1.000
_cell.length_b   1.000
_cell.length_c   1.000
_cell.angle_alpha   90.00
_cell.angle_beta   90.00
_cell.angle_gamma   90.00
#
_symmetry.space_group_name_H-M   'P 1'
#
loop_
_entity.id
_entity.type
_entity.pdbx_description
1 polymer ?
#
loop_
_entity_poly.entity_id
_entity_poly.type
_entity_poly.pdbx_seq_one_letter_code
_entity_poly.pdbx_strand_id
1 'polypeptide(L)'
;MDVPETPVQPAIRDLGPPRIRRLAIFLLGIVFIGALGMASVPGIQEGRLAPSPTPPPGWPTPPPGRSFATLTDFWNGQAEWVLEIFDVGLPVGESDTVYRGGTEFWSYLHASFPSAGVVDSCGNPAPFPGCVTLWRSTDGGRRFTLERPVCLIPCRKCPCDPARDQSDQQQYPRVFFTRSRAYMVYEWGGAVYLRISYDGLNWSPSLPIPGTGWSRPARRCPPAERVGVHPHIPSEQEYGDCLAGGPPGLYVEGSRLYVFVNLGRSPGHMGCLVGPASLSPYG
;
A
#
# COMPACT_ATOMS: atom_id res chain seq x y z
N MET A 1 56.63 -6.18 -12.09
CA MET A 1 55.79 -6.08 -13.31
C MET A 1 54.67 -5.15 -12.94
N ASP A 2 54.98 -3.87 -13.07
CA ASP A 2 54.13 -2.75 -12.68
C ASP A 2 53.22 -2.39 -13.85
N VAL A 3 51.92 -2.29 -13.58
CA VAL A 3 50.92 -1.81 -14.54
C VAL A 3 50.62 -0.35 -14.18
N PRO A 4 50.75 0.61 -15.10
CA PRO A 4 50.49 2.00 -14.79
C PRO A 4 48.99 2.31 -14.87
N GLU A 5 48.47 2.94 -13.83
CA GLU A 5 47.14 3.57 -13.81
C GLU A 5 47.16 4.85 -14.67
N THR A 6 46.18 4.97 -15.56
CA THR A 6 45.88 6.21 -16.29
C THR A 6 44.55 6.77 -15.80
N PRO A 7 44.46 8.05 -15.39
CA PRO A 7 43.20 8.66 -15.00
C PRO A 7 42.49 9.23 -16.24
N VAL A 8 41.25 8.77 -16.47
CA VAL A 8 40.33 9.34 -17.46
C VAL A 8 39.54 10.47 -16.81
N GLN A 9 39.82 11.72 -17.19
CA GLN A 9 38.95 12.87 -16.91
C GLN A 9 37.79 12.90 -17.93
N PRO A 10 36.54 13.13 -17.52
CA PRO A 10 35.48 13.47 -18.45
C PRO A 10 35.47 14.97 -18.75
N ALA A 11 35.43 15.30 -20.05
CA ALA A 11 35.31 16.65 -20.57
C ALA A 11 33.93 17.26 -20.24
N ILE A 12 33.95 18.38 -19.52
CA ILE A 12 32.78 19.24 -19.31
C ILE A 12 32.52 20.01 -20.61
N ARG A 13 31.42 19.70 -21.30
CA ARG A 13 30.92 20.53 -22.40
C ARG A 13 30.05 21.65 -21.84
N ASP A 14 30.55 22.86 -21.97
CA ASP A 14 29.80 24.11 -21.81
C ASP A 14 28.59 24.14 -22.75
N LEU A 15 27.38 24.14 -22.18
CA LEU A 15 26.15 24.47 -22.88
C LEU A 15 25.69 25.85 -22.40
N GLY A 16 25.94 26.87 -23.23
CA GLY A 16 25.48 28.23 -22.99
C GLY A 16 23.95 28.36 -22.91
N PRO A 17 23.44 29.45 -22.32
CA PRO A 17 22.03 29.59 -22.00
C PRO A 17 21.14 29.81 -23.24
N PRO A 18 19.89 29.31 -23.23
CA PRO A 18 18.99 29.45 -24.37
C PRO A 18 18.47 30.89 -24.50
N ARG A 19 18.51 31.40 -25.74
CA ARG A 19 17.96 32.70 -26.13
C ARG A 19 16.42 32.66 -26.11
N ILE A 20 15.82 33.40 -25.20
CA ILE A 20 14.37 33.65 -25.13
C ILE A 20 13.98 34.57 -26.29
N ARG A 21 13.24 34.06 -27.28
CA ARG A 21 12.56 34.89 -28.29
C ARG A 21 11.22 35.34 -27.71
N ARG A 22 11.10 36.65 -27.47
CA ARG A 22 9.84 37.32 -27.13
C ARG A 22 8.90 37.27 -28.33
N LEU A 23 7.75 36.63 -28.18
CA LEU A 23 6.63 36.76 -29.11
C LEU A 23 5.63 37.73 -28.49
N ALA A 24 5.54 38.93 -29.05
CA ALA A 24 4.50 39.90 -28.75
C ALA A 24 3.22 39.47 -29.47
N ILE A 25 2.16 39.22 -28.71
CA ILE A 25 0.80 39.05 -29.26
C ILE A 25 -0.02 40.25 -28.79
N PHE A 26 -0.45 41.04 -29.77
CA PHE A 26 -1.47 42.08 -29.66
C PHE A 26 -2.81 41.46 -29.26
N LEU A 27 -3.47 42.01 -28.26
CA LEU A 27 -4.92 41.88 -28.09
C LEU A 27 -5.46 43.16 -27.49
N LEU A 28 -6.15 43.93 -28.34
CA LEU A 28 -6.88 45.13 -27.98
C LEU A 28 -8.38 44.84 -28.15
N GLY A 29 -9.15 45.07 -27.09
CA GLY A 29 -10.57 45.42 -27.14
C GLY A 29 -11.58 44.28 -27.32
N ILE A 30 -12.39 44.03 -26.29
CA ILE A 30 -13.77 44.56 -26.22
C ILE A 30 -14.32 44.32 -24.81
N VAL A 31 -14.78 45.42 -24.22
CA VAL A 31 -15.59 45.48 -22.99
C VAL A 31 -17.03 45.19 -23.38
N PHE A 32 -17.69 44.27 -22.70
CA PHE A 32 -19.15 44.33 -22.56
C PHE A 32 -19.58 43.98 -21.13
N ILE A 33 -20.43 44.86 -20.65
CA ILE A 33 -21.00 44.98 -19.31
C ILE A 33 -22.01 43.85 -19.08
N GLY A 34 -21.90 43.17 -17.94
CA GLY A 34 -22.85 42.19 -17.47
C GLY A 34 -22.87 42.15 -15.95
N ALA A 35 -23.54 43.13 -15.34
CA ALA A 35 -23.89 43.10 -13.92
C ALA A 35 -24.96 42.00 -13.71
N LEU A 36 -24.53 40.79 -13.37
CA LEU A 36 -25.39 39.78 -12.77
C LEU A 36 -25.06 39.69 -11.28
N GLY A 37 -26.11 39.83 -10.47
CA GLY A 37 -26.02 39.89 -9.02
C GLY A 37 -25.33 38.66 -8.44
N MET A 38 -24.38 38.91 -7.54
CA MET A 38 -23.90 37.90 -6.62
C MET A 38 -25.04 37.55 -5.66
N ALA A 39 -25.80 36.51 -6.02
CA ALA A 39 -26.57 35.78 -5.03
C ALA A 39 -25.55 35.14 -4.08
N SER A 40 -25.55 35.60 -2.84
CA SER A 40 -24.82 35.01 -1.73
C SER A 40 -25.18 33.52 -1.65
N VAL A 41 -24.20 32.67 -1.91
CA VAL A 41 -24.29 31.24 -1.62
C VAL A 41 -24.55 31.13 -0.11
N PRO A 42 -25.63 30.46 0.33
CA PRO A 42 -25.86 30.25 1.76
C PRO A 42 -24.65 29.51 2.33
N GLY A 43 -24.07 30.09 3.38
CA GLY A 43 -22.85 29.60 4.01
C GLY A 43 -22.97 28.11 4.31
N ILE A 44 -21.93 27.37 3.96
CA ILE A 44 -21.67 26.06 4.56
C ILE A 44 -21.59 26.33 6.06
N GLN A 45 -22.65 25.99 6.80
CA GLN A 45 -22.56 25.88 8.24
C GLN A 45 -21.45 24.86 8.50
N GLU A 46 -20.39 25.28 9.19
CA GLU A 46 -19.50 24.38 9.90
C GLU A 46 -20.38 23.51 10.78
N GLY A 47 -20.73 22.33 10.27
CA GLY A 47 -21.41 21.32 11.05
C GLY A 47 -20.53 21.06 12.25
N ARG A 48 -21.02 21.40 13.45
CA ARG A 48 -20.41 20.99 14.72
C ARG A 48 -20.08 19.52 14.59
N LEU A 49 -18.81 19.19 14.45
CA LEU A 49 -18.35 17.82 14.47
C LEU A 49 -18.84 17.22 15.78
N ALA A 50 -19.64 16.15 15.67
CA ALA A 50 -20.07 15.42 16.84
C ALA A 50 -18.84 15.03 17.67
N PRO A 51 -18.91 15.10 19.01
CA PRO A 51 -17.80 14.66 19.84
C PRO A 51 -17.43 13.22 19.49
N SER A 52 -16.13 12.93 19.43
CA SER A 52 -15.64 11.59 19.15
C SER A 52 -16.29 10.58 20.11
N PRO A 53 -16.75 9.43 19.61
CA PRO A 53 -17.36 8.41 20.45
C PRO A 53 -16.39 7.99 21.56
N THR A 54 -16.91 7.75 22.76
CA THR A 54 -16.13 7.22 23.89
C THR A 54 -15.49 5.90 23.47
N PRO A 55 -14.18 5.70 23.72
CA PRO A 55 -13.51 4.45 23.36
C PRO A 55 -14.18 3.26 24.06
N PRO A 56 -14.49 2.17 23.35
CA PRO A 56 -14.91 0.91 23.95
C PRO A 56 -13.94 0.42 25.05
N PRO A 57 -14.42 -0.38 26.01
CA PRO A 57 -13.55 -1.05 26.98
C PRO A 57 -12.44 -1.84 26.28
N GLY A 58 -11.19 -1.68 26.75
CA GLY A 58 -10.01 -2.31 26.17
C GLY A 58 -9.33 -1.52 25.05
N TRP A 59 -9.86 -0.36 24.67
CA TRP A 59 -9.12 0.55 23.79
C TRP A 59 -7.75 0.88 24.38
N PRO A 60 -6.72 1.03 23.53
CA PRO A 60 -5.43 1.55 23.97
C PRO A 60 -5.66 2.80 24.80
N THR A 61 -4.98 2.93 25.93
CA THR A 61 -4.97 4.16 26.72
C THR A 61 -3.81 5.02 26.25
N PRO A 62 -3.97 6.35 26.12
CA PRO A 62 -2.83 7.19 25.79
C PRO A 62 -1.78 7.10 26.91
N PRO A 63 -0.49 7.33 26.62
CA PRO A 63 0.55 7.40 27.63
C PRO A 63 0.19 8.38 28.77
N PRO A 64 0.68 8.17 30.01
CA PRO A 64 0.40 9.08 31.12
C PRO A 64 0.71 10.54 30.78
N GLY A 65 -0.23 11.43 31.08
CA GLY A 65 -0.12 12.86 30.76
C GLY A 65 -0.37 13.23 29.30
N ARG A 66 -0.85 12.29 28.47
CA ARG A 66 -1.18 12.51 27.07
C ARG A 66 -2.62 12.11 26.75
N SER A 67 -3.09 12.54 25.58
CA SER A 67 -4.37 12.15 24.97
C SER A 67 -4.13 11.75 23.51
N PHE A 68 -4.96 10.88 22.95
CA PHE A 68 -4.90 10.64 21.51
C PHE A 68 -5.30 11.89 20.74
N ALA A 69 -4.58 12.13 19.64
CA ALA A 69 -4.92 13.16 18.68
C ALA A 69 -6.25 12.85 18.00
N THR A 70 -7.02 13.88 17.70
CA THR A 70 -8.18 13.79 16.81
C THR A 70 -7.76 13.78 15.34
N LEU A 71 -8.67 13.43 14.42
CA LEU A 71 -8.41 13.59 12.99
C LEU A 71 -8.15 15.06 12.62
N THR A 72 -8.80 16.00 13.31
CA THR A 72 -8.55 17.43 13.12
C THR A 72 -7.11 17.80 13.51
N ASP A 73 -6.63 17.30 14.65
CA ASP A 73 -5.25 17.53 15.08
C ASP A 73 -4.26 16.94 14.07
N PHE A 74 -4.54 15.75 13.53
CA PHE A 74 -3.72 15.13 12.47
C PHE A 74 -3.65 16.01 11.21
N TRP A 75 -4.79 16.46 10.69
CA TRP A 75 -4.83 17.28 9.48
C TRP A 75 -4.26 18.69 9.66
N ASN A 76 -4.34 19.24 10.88
CA ASN A 76 -3.74 20.52 11.24
C ASN A 76 -2.23 20.40 11.55
N GLY A 77 -1.64 19.21 11.47
CA GLY A 77 -0.23 18.97 11.79
C GLY A 77 0.10 19.13 13.27
N GLN A 78 -0.89 18.99 14.16
CA GLN A 78 -0.76 19.07 15.61
C GLN A 78 -0.62 17.69 16.27
N ALA A 79 -0.87 16.61 15.52
CA ALA A 79 -0.60 15.26 15.97
C ALA A 79 0.90 14.95 15.93
N GLU A 80 1.36 14.15 16.88
CA GLU A 80 2.71 13.58 16.89
C GLU A 80 2.64 12.05 16.90
N TRP A 81 3.62 11.42 16.27
CA TRP A 81 3.81 9.98 16.33
C TRP A 81 4.76 9.65 17.48
N VAL A 82 4.35 8.73 18.35
CA VAL A 82 5.11 8.33 19.55
C VAL A 82 5.39 6.84 19.46
N LEU A 83 6.67 6.48 19.57
CA LEU A 83 7.05 5.09 19.71
C LEU A 83 7.03 4.70 21.19
N GLU A 84 6.08 3.86 21.58
CA GLU A 84 5.96 3.40 22.96
C GLU A 84 6.81 2.16 23.24
N ILE A 85 6.79 1.18 22.33
CA ILE A 85 7.54 -0.07 22.43
C ILE A 85 8.27 -0.28 21.11
N PHE A 86 9.60 -0.32 21.19
CA PHE A 86 10.45 -0.45 20.00
C PHE A 86 10.32 -1.82 19.33
N ASP A 87 10.24 -2.88 20.15
CA ASP A 87 10.14 -4.26 19.67
C ASP A 87 8.95 -4.95 20.33
N VAL A 88 7.94 -5.24 19.52
CA VAL A 88 6.73 -5.96 19.92
C VAL A 88 6.78 -7.44 19.50
N GLY A 89 7.91 -7.93 18.99
CA GLY A 89 8.11 -9.32 18.58
C GLY A 89 7.70 -9.64 17.14
N LEU A 90 7.34 -8.64 16.33
CA LEU A 90 7.15 -8.81 14.89
C LEU A 90 8.51 -8.78 14.18
N PRO A 91 8.79 -9.70 13.24
CA PRO A 91 10.01 -9.63 12.45
C PRO A 91 10.00 -8.38 11.56
N VAL A 92 11.19 -7.97 11.11
CA VAL A 92 11.30 -6.92 10.09
C VAL A 92 10.61 -7.40 8.83
N GLY A 93 9.55 -6.69 8.45
CA GLY A 93 8.70 -7.05 7.33
C GLY A 93 7.52 -6.09 7.23
N GLU A 94 6.82 -6.18 6.12
CA GLU A 94 5.67 -5.35 5.83
C GLU A 94 4.43 -6.07 6.31
N SER A 95 3.70 -5.39 7.19
CA SER A 95 2.50 -5.91 7.84
C SER A 95 1.34 -4.95 7.73
N ASP A 96 0.16 -5.47 8.05
CA ASP A 96 -1.01 -4.69 8.40
C ASP A 96 -1.62 -5.23 9.69
N THR A 97 -1.78 -4.34 10.66
CA THR A 97 -2.21 -4.69 12.02
C THR A 97 -3.59 -4.12 12.27
N VAL A 98 -4.55 -5.02 12.46
CA VAL A 98 -5.95 -4.67 12.69
C VAL A 98 -6.32 -4.86 14.16
N TYR A 99 -7.10 -3.93 14.67
CA TYR A 99 -7.74 -4.05 15.98
C TYR A 99 -8.92 -5.03 15.90
N ARG A 100 -8.97 -6.00 16.82
CA ARG A 100 -10.03 -7.02 16.85
C ARG A 100 -11.00 -6.88 18.02
N GLY A 101 -10.82 -5.86 18.87
CA GLY A 101 -11.65 -5.61 20.04
C GLY A 101 -10.95 -6.00 21.35
N GLY A 102 -11.40 -5.42 22.47
CA GLY A 102 -10.73 -5.62 23.76
C GLY A 102 -9.25 -5.25 23.66
N THR A 103 -8.37 -6.14 24.09
CA THR A 103 -6.90 -6.01 23.99
C THR A 103 -6.30 -6.78 22.81
N GLU A 104 -7.12 -7.23 21.86
CA GLU A 104 -6.70 -8.12 20.78
C GLU A 104 -6.33 -7.37 19.49
N PHE A 105 -5.15 -7.70 18.95
CA PHE A 105 -4.64 -7.21 17.67
C PHE A 105 -4.15 -8.37 16.82
N TRP A 106 -4.46 -8.30 15.52
CA TRP A 106 -4.01 -9.27 14.52
C TRP A 106 -3.11 -8.55 13.52
N SER A 107 -1.87 -9.01 13.39
CA SER A 107 -0.93 -8.51 12.39
C SER A 107 -0.76 -9.55 11.28
N TYR A 108 -1.20 -9.19 10.08
CA TYR A 108 -0.95 -9.94 8.86
C TYR A 108 0.39 -9.48 8.33
N LEU A 109 1.39 -10.35 8.38
CA LEU A 109 2.77 -10.02 8.09
C LEU A 109 3.33 -11.05 7.10
N HIS A 110 4.03 -10.60 6.07
CA HIS A 110 4.73 -11.54 5.21
C HIS A 110 6.00 -12.05 5.90
N ALA A 111 6.18 -13.36 5.96
CA ALA A 111 7.36 -13.98 6.58
C ALA A 111 7.76 -15.24 5.82
N SER A 112 9.04 -15.60 5.95
CA SER A 112 9.68 -16.71 5.25
C SER A 112 10.37 -17.66 6.23
N PHE A 113 10.90 -18.76 5.71
CA PHE A 113 11.67 -19.71 6.51
C PHE A 113 12.89 -19.06 7.18
N PRO A 114 13.72 -18.25 6.48
CA PRO A 114 14.85 -17.57 7.14
C PRO A 114 14.44 -16.55 8.20
N SER A 115 13.27 -15.92 8.08
CA SER A 115 12.87 -14.85 9.00
C SER A 115 12.18 -15.35 10.28
N ALA A 116 11.40 -16.43 10.20
CA ALA A 116 10.63 -16.94 11.34
C ALA A 116 10.34 -18.46 11.28
N GLY A 117 11.10 -19.23 10.50
CA GLY A 117 10.89 -20.68 10.36
C GLY A 117 9.59 -21.05 9.63
N VAL A 118 9.02 -20.12 8.85
CA VAL A 118 7.75 -20.30 8.17
C VAL A 118 7.83 -21.37 7.08
N VAL A 119 6.87 -22.30 7.09
CA VAL A 119 6.68 -23.31 6.05
C VAL A 119 5.36 -23.12 5.31
N ASP A 120 5.26 -23.67 4.10
CA ASP A 120 3.99 -23.79 3.38
C ASP A 120 3.06 -24.83 4.02
N SER A 121 1.81 -24.96 3.53
CA SER A 121 0.86 -25.94 4.05
C SER A 121 1.25 -27.40 3.80
N CYS A 122 2.29 -27.65 3.00
CA CYS A 122 2.85 -28.96 2.68
C CYS A 122 4.11 -29.26 3.51
N GLY A 123 4.56 -28.32 4.35
CA GLY A 123 5.74 -28.44 5.20
C GLY A 123 7.06 -28.04 4.54
N ASN A 124 7.05 -27.52 3.31
CA ASN A 124 8.29 -27.04 2.68
C ASN A 124 8.64 -25.63 3.21
N PRO A 125 9.94 -25.30 3.35
CA PRO A 125 10.38 -23.95 3.68
C PRO A 125 9.77 -22.89 2.74
N ALA A 126 9.11 -21.87 3.30
CA ALA A 126 8.63 -20.74 2.51
C ALA A 126 9.82 -19.87 2.06
N PRO A 127 10.01 -19.62 0.75
CA PRO A 127 11.15 -18.85 0.24
C PRO A 127 11.01 -17.36 0.60
N PHE A 128 12.13 -16.63 0.64
CA PHE A 128 12.12 -15.18 0.80
C PHE A 128 11.56 -14.48 -0.48
N PRO A 129 10.72 -13.43 -0.37
CA PRO A 129 10.38 -12.68 0.84
C PRO A 129 9.31 -13.33 1.73
N GLY A 130 8.58 -14.34 1.25
CA GLY A 130 7.71 -15.17 2.08
C GLY A 130 6.24 -15.12 1.70
N CYS A 131 5.42 -15.63 2.61
CA CYS A 131 3.97 -15.69 2.49
C CYS A 131 3.34 -14.94 3.66
N VAL A 132 2.06 -14.58 3.55
CA VAL A 132 1.32 -13.97 4.65
C VAL A 132 1.22 -14.96 5.82
N THR A 133 1.54 -14.47 7.01
CA THR A 133 1.38 -15.14 8.29
C THR A 133 0.50 -14.30 9.21
N LEU A 134 -0.07 -14.91 10.25
CA LEU A 134 -0.90 -14.23 11.22
C LEU A 134 -0.23 -14.23 12.60
N TRP A 135 0.10 -13.04 13.07
CA TRP A 135 0.63 -12.80 14.40
C TRP A 135 -0.47 -12.19 15.27
N ARG A 136 -0.56 -12.62 16.53
CA ARG A 136 -1.57 -12.12 17.44
C ARG A 136 -0.97 -11.54 18.69
N SER A 137 -1.60 -10.46 19.16
CA SER A 137 -1.42 -9.88 20.48
C SER A 137 -2.75 -9.90 21.22
N THR A 138 -2.71 -10.25 22.50
CA THR A 138 -3.86 -10.18 23.42
C THR A 138 -3.60 -9.21 24.58
N ASP A 139 -2.50 -8.46 24.53
CA ASP A 139 -2.01 -7.57 25.58
C ASP A 139 -2.00 -6.09 25.15
N GLY A 140 -2.84 -5.74 24.17
CA GLY A 140 -2.98 -4.38 23.67
C GLY A 140 -1.92 -4.00 22.65
N GLY A 141 -1.35 -4.97 21.93
CA GLY A 141 -0.31 -4.75 20.92
C GLY A 141 1.11 -4.68 21.48
N ARG A 142 1.32 -5.02 22.76
CA ARG A 142 2.65 -4.96 23.40
C ARG A 142 3.54 -6.13 23.00
N ARG A 143 2.94 -7.29 22.75
CA ARG A 143 3.64 -8.47 22.25
C ARG A 143 2.81 -9.20 21.21
N PHE A 144 3.43 -9.50 20.07
CA PHE A 144 2.90 -10.34 19.02
C PHE A 144 3.57 -11.71 19.03
N THR A 145 2.79 -12.74 18.73
CA THR A 145 3.25 -14.12 18.65
C THR A 145 2.74 -14.79 17.39
N LEU A 146 3.62 -15.54 16.74
CA LEU A 146 3.27 -16.45 15.65
C LEU A 146 2.97 -17.82 16.25
N GLU A 147 1.68 -18.10 16.52
CA GLU A 147 1.27 -19.37 17.12
C GLU A 147 1.68 -20.57 16.26
N ARG A 148 1.64 -20.41 14.94
CA ARG A 148 2.02 -21.46 13.96
C ARG A 148 2.87 -20.84 12.86
N PRO A 149 4.12 -21.29 12.66
CA PRO A 149 4.98 -20.80 11.59
C PRO A 149 4.61 -21.44 10.25
N VAL A 150 3.37 -21.19 9.80
CA VAL A 150 2.84 -21.73 8.53
C VAL A 150 2.22 -20.59 7.74
N CYS A 151 2.35 -20.60 6.42
CA CYS A 151 1.63 -19.70 5.53
C CYS A 151 0.13 -19.72 5.85
N LEU A 152 -0.45 -18.53 6.03
CA LEU A 152 -1.87 -18.36 6.36
C LEU A 152 -2.78 -18.82 5.22
N ILE A 153 -2.32 -18.64 3.98
CA ILE A 153 -3.02 -19.07 2.77
C ILE A 153 -2.50 -20.46 2.39
N PRO A 154 -3.33 -21.52 2.46
CA PRO A 154 -2.90 -22.86 2.11
C PRO A 154 -2.83 -23.04 0.59
N CYS A 155 -1.94 -23.94 0.16
CA CYS A 155 -1.88 -24.38 -1.23
C CYS A 155 -3.05 -25.30 -1.54
N ARG A 156 -3.52 -25.29 -2.79
CA ARG A 156 -4.65 -26.13 -3.20
C ARG A 156 -4.30 -27.62 -3.20
N LYS A 157 -3.04 -27.95 -3.49
CA LYS A 157 -2.52 -29.32 -3.57
C LYS A 157 -1.03 -29.30 -3.22
N CYS A 158 -0.56 -30.40 -2.63
CA CYS A 158 0.87 -30.62 -2.41
C CYS A 158 1.54 -31.36 -3.58
N PRO A 159 2.77 -30.97 -3.98
CA PRO A 159 3.50 -29.78 -3.52
C PRO A 159 2.85 -28.47 -4.00
N CYS A 160 3.08 -27.39 -3.25
CA CYS A 160 2.65 -26.05 -3.64
C CYS A 160 3.21 -25.66 -5.01
N ASP A 161 2.39 -24.98 -5.80
CA ASP A 161 2.78 -24.43 -7.10
C ASP A 161 2.79 -22.90 -6.97
N PRO A 162 3.96 -22.24 -6.97
CA PRO A 162 4.04 -20.79 -6.80
C PRO A 162 3.19 -20.01 -7.81
N ALA A 163 3.09 -20.48 -9.06
CA ALA A 163 2.31 -19.78 -10.09
C ALA A 163 0.79 -19.81 -9.84
N ARG A 164 0.31 -20.82 -9.11
CA ARG A 164 -1.11 -21.03 -8.81
C ARG A 164 -1.47 -20.61 -7.39
N ASP A 165 -0.68 -21.05 -6.42
CA ASP A 165 -0.93 -20.91 -4.99
C ASP A 165 -0.31 -19.65 -4.41
N GLN A 166 0.65 -19.04 -5.13
CA GLN A 166 1.39 -17.84 -4.71
C GLN A 166 2.03 -18.05 -3.34
N SER A 167 2.62 -19.22 -3.11
CA SER A 167 3.22 -19.61 -1.82
C SER A 167 4.46 -18.79 -1.43
N ASP A 168 4.89 -17.90 -2.32
CA ASP A 168 5.99 -16.97 -2.18
C ASP A 168 5.52 -15.53 -2.43
N GLN A 169 6.41 -14.57 -2.15
CA GLN A 169 6.25 -13.15 -2.48
C GLN A 169 4.88 -12.53 -2.19
N GLN A 170 4.18 -12.92 -1.12
CA GLN A 170 2.91 -12.29 -0.74
C GLN A 170 3.18 -11.03 0.09
N GLN A 171 3.65 -9.97 -0.55
CA GLN A 171 4.16 -8.77 0.13
C GLN A 171 3.05 -7.73 0.40
N TYR A 172 3.33 -6.84 1.35
CA TYR A 172 2.47 -5.70 1.68
C TYR A 172 0.98 -6.06 1.89
N PRO A 173 0.64 -7.06 2.72
CA PRO A 173 -0.77 -7.37 2.99
C PRO A 173 -1.48 -6.14 3.56
N ARG A 174 -2.73 -5.94 3.17
CA ARG A 174 -3.67 -4.95 3.70
C ARG A 174 -5.01 -5.61 3.91
N VAL A 175 -5.52 -5.58 5.13
CA VAL A 175 -6.72 -6.28 5.55
C VAL A 175 -7.77 -5.30 6.05
N PHE A 176 -8.97 -5.42 5.51
CA PHE A 176 -10.11 -4.62 5.93
C PHE A 176 -11.26 -5.51 6.40
N PHE A 177 -11.69 -5.34 7.64
CA PHE A 177 -12.85 -6.04 8.20
C PHE A 177 -14.12 -5.21 8.06
N THR A 178 -15.16 -5.83 7.51
CA THR A 178 -16.54 -5.35 7.60
C THR A 178 -17.30 -6.17 8.65
N ARG A 179 -18.59 -5.89 8.85
CA ARG A 179 -19.43 -6.64 9.79
C ARG A 179 -19.59 -8.13 9.44
N SER A 180 -19.46 -8.50 8.17
CA SER A 180 -19.78 -9.85 7.70
C SER A 180 -18.64 -10.58 7.00
N ARG A 181 -17.53 -9.89 6.71
CA ARG A 181 -16.38 -10.44 5.97
C ARG A 181 -15.15 -9.56 6.09
N ALA A 182 -14.00 -10.14 5.82
CA ALA A 182 -12.71 -9.50 5.64
C ALA A 182 -12.27 -9.55 4.17
N TYR A 183 -11.51 -8.55 3.77
CA TYR A 183 -10.85 -8.46 2.48
C TYR A 183 -9.36 -8.29 2.72
N MET A 184 -8.54 -8.95 1.91
CA MET A 184 -7.10 -8.77 1.90
C MET A 184 -6.64 -8.45 0.50
N VAL A 185 -5.85 -7.39 0.34
CA VAL A 185 -5.01 -7.21 -0.85
C VAL A 185 -3.56 -7.38 -0.49
N TYR A 186 -2.78 -7.90 -1.42
CA TYR A 186 -1.34 -8.05 -1.30
C TYR A 186 -0.71 -7.95 -2.70
N GLU A 187 0.58 -7.66 -2.74
CA GLU A 187 1.38 -7.73 -3.94
C GLU A 187 1.89 -9.15 -4.16
N TRP A 188 1.86 -9.62 -5.41
CA TRP A 188 2.61 -10.78 -5.86
C TRP A 188 3.14 -10.54 -7.28
N GLY A 189 4.46 -10.65 -7.48
CA GLY A 189 5.10 -10.39 -8.78
C GLY A 189 4.82 -9.00 -9.35
N GLY A 190 4.69 -7.98 -8.50
CA GLY A 190 4.33 -6.60 -8.89
C GLY A 190 2.84 -6.36 -9.19
N ALA A 191 2.00 -7.40 -9.26
CA ALA A 191 0.56 -7.27 -9.43
C ALA A 191 -0.16 -7.31 -8.08
N VAL A 192 -1.40 -6.80 -8.03
CA VAL A 192 -2.22 -6.81 -6.81
C VAL A 192 -3.28 -7.88 -6.91
N TYR A 193 -3.41 -8.68 -5.86
CA TYR A 193 -4.42 -9.73 -5.74
C TYR A 193 -5.31 -9.46 -4.55
N LEU A 194 -6.58 -9.83 -4.69
CA LEU A 194 -7.61 -9.77 -3.65
C LEU A 194 -7.94 -11.18 -3.15
N ARG A 195 -8.13 -11.31 -1.84
CA ARG A 195 -8.76 -12.45 -1.19
C ARG A 195 -9.86 -11.99 -0.25
N ILE A 196 -10.84 -12.86 -0.06
CA ILE A 196 -12.02 -12.61 0.77
C ILE A 196 -12.07 -13.70 1.84
N SER A 197 -12.45 -13.35 3.05
CA SER A 197 -12.60 -14.26 4.18
C SER A 197 -13.84 -13.91 5.01
N TYR A 198 -14.43 -14.88 5.70
CA TYR A 198 -15.51 -14.63 6.66
C TYR A 198 -15.00 -14.48 8.10
N ASP A 199 -13.80 -14.98 8.38
CA ASP A 199 -13.22 -15.06 9.73
C ASP A 199 -11.81 -14.41 9.82
N GLY A 200 -11.23 -14.02 8.69
CA GLY A 200 -9.85 -13.51 8.60
C GLY A 200 -8.78 -14.62 8.67
N LEU A 201 -9.18 -15.88 8.69
CA LEU A 201 -8.28 -17.04 8.81
C LEU A 201 -8.31 -17.89 7.55
N ASN A 202 -9.52 -18.16 7.06
CA ASN A 202 -9.77 -18.95 5.86
C ASN A 202 -10.01 -18.02 4.69
N TRP A 203 -9.04 -17.96 3.78
CA TRP A 203 -9.05 -17.03 2.65
C TRP A 203 -9.45 -17.74 1.36
N SER A 204 -10.23 -17.03 0.53
CA SER A 204 -10.58 -17.48 -0.82
C SER A 204 -9.34 -17.70 -1.70
N PRO A 205 -9.49 -18.36 -2.86
CA PRO A 205 -8.51 -18.24 -3.95
C PRO A 205 -8.22 -16.77 -4.29
N SER A 206 -7.03 -16.52 -4.85
CA SER A 206 -6.61 -15.18 -5.29
C SER A 206 -7.43 -14.71 -6.49
N LEU A 207 -7.93 -13.48 -6.41
CA LEU A 207 -8.56 -12.78 -7.51
C LEU A 207 -7.62 -11.67 -8.00
N PRO A 208 -7.16 -11.69 -9.26
CA PRO A 208 -6.30 -10.62 -9.77
C PRO A 208 -7.08 -9.31 -9.85
N ILE A 209 -6.48 -8.21 -9.40
CA ILE A 209 -7.03 -6.87 -9.63
C ILE A 209 -6.67 -6.45 -11.06
N PRO A 210 -7.66 -6.27 -11.97
CA PRO A 210 -7.39 -5.97 -13.36
C PRO A 210 -6.61 -4.67 -13.52
N GLY A 211 -5.68 -4.66 -14.49
CA GLY A 211 -4.89 -3.47 -14.79
C GLY A 211 -3.68 -3.27 -13.87
N THR A 212 -3.42 -4.19 -12.93
CA THR A 212 -2.21 -4.18 -12.11
C THR A 212 -1.14 -5.12 -12.64
N GLY A 213 0.11 -4.91 -12.21
CA GLY A 213 1.30 -5.64 -12.60
C GLY A 213 2.25 -4.83 -13.48
N TRP A 214 3.38 -5.46 -13.77
CA TRP A 214 4.34 -4.98 -14.75
C TRP A 214 3.77 -5.05 -16.16
N SER A 215 4.05 -4.04 -16.97
CA SER A 215 3.69 -4.07 -18.40
C SER A 215 4.79 -3.52 -19.29
N ARG A 216 4.87 -4.09 -20.50
CA ARG A 216 5.76 -3.65 -21.58
C ARG A 216 5.09 -2.51 -22.38
N PRO A 217 5.88 -1.65 -23.07
CA PRO A 217 5.38 -0.46 -23.76
C PRO A 217 4.37 -0.73 -24.90
N ALA A 218 4.20 -2.00 -25.31
CA ALA A 218 3.15 -2.41 -26.24
C ALA A 218 1.73 -2.26 -25.65
N ARG A 219 1.57 -2.27 -24.32
CA ARG A 219 0.37 -1.73 -23.65
C ARG A 219 0.52 -0.22 -23.51
N ARG A 220 -0.59 0.49 -23.66
CA ARG A 220 -0.67 1.94 -23.44
C ARG A 220 -0.16 2.23 -22.03
N CYS A 221 1.07 2.74 -21.91
CA CYS A 221 1.71 3.07 -20.65
C CYS A 221 1.42 4.53 -20.30
N PRO A 222 0.47 4.81 -19.38
CA PRO A 222 0.18 6.16 -18.98
C PRO A 222 1.43 6.80 -18.35
N PRO A 223 1.64 8.12 -18.50
CA PRO A 223 2.77 8.80 -17.87
C PRO A 223 2.94 8.50 -16.39
N ALA A 224 1.83 8.35 -15.65
CA ALA A 224 1.85 8.06 -14.21
C ALA A 224 2.38 6.66 -13.86
N GLU A 225 2.28 5.67 -14.77
CA GLU A 225 2.75 4.30 -14.54
C GLU A 225 4.22 4.10 -14.93
N ARG A 226 4.85 5.08 -15.59
CA ARG A 226 6.22 4.95 -16.08
C ARG A 226 7.19 4.88 -14.91
N VAL A 227 8.02 3.85 -14.91
CA VAL A 227 9.10 3.70 -13.94
C VAL A 227 10.31 4.54 -14.36
N GLY A 228 10.60 4.54 -15.67
CA GLY A 228 11.77 5.21 -16.25
C GLY A 228 13.09 4.61 -15.77
N VAL A 229 14.19 5.31 -16.08
CA VAL A 229 15.55 4.86 -15.75
C VAL A 229 15.79 4.95 -14.24
N HIS A 230 16.26 3.85 -13.65
CA HIS A 230 16.70 3.78 -12.26
C HIS A 230 18.24 3.79 -12.17
N PRO A 231 18.86 4.57 -11.26
CA PRO A 231 20.32 4.72 -11.19
C PRO A 231 21.08 3.45 -10.79
N HIS A 232 20.38 2.47 -10.18
CA HIS A 232 20.99 1.25 -9.64
C HIS A 232 20.39 -0.04 -10.18
N ILE A 233 19.34 0.04 -10.99
CA ILE A 233 18.66 -1.13 -11.56
C ILE A 233 18.43 -0.79 -13.03
N PRO A 234 18.88 -1.62 -13.99
CA PRO A 234 18.51 -1.47 -15.40
C PRO A 234 17.03 -1.84 -15.57
N SER A 235 16.14 -0.98 -15.08
CA SER A 235 14.72 -1.22 -14.79
C SER A 235 13.88 -1.62 -16.01
N GLU A 236 14.23 -1.13 -17.20
CA GLU A 236 13.44 -1.34 -18.42
C GLU A 236 13.62 -2.75 -19.02
N GLN A 237 14.78 -3.38 -18.84
CA GLN A 237 15.04 -4.72 -19.40
C GLN A 237 14.60 -5.86 -18.49
N GLU A 238 14.64 -5.67 -17.17
CA GLU A 238 14.39 -6.73 -16.19
C GLU A 238 12.91 -6.79 -15.74
N TYR A 239 12.27 -5.63 -15.53
CA TYR A 239 10.93 -5.57 -14.93
C TYR A 239 9.87 -4.95 -15.87
N GLY A 240 10.29 -4.06 -16.79
CA GLY A 240 9.44 -3.41 -17.77
C GLY A 240 9.30 -1.90 -17.54
N ASP A 241 8.73 -1.19 -18.52
CA ASP A 241 8.71 0.27 -18.52
C ASP A 241 7.66 0.87 -17.56
N CYS A 242 6.68 0.05 -17.16
CA CYS A 242 5.43 0.51 -16.55
C CYS A 242 5.00 -0.42 -15.41
N LEU A 243 4.56 0.18 -14.30
CA LEU A 243 4.05 -0.52 -13.13
C LEU A 243 2.80 0.17 -12.61
N ALA A 244 1.73 -0.61 -12.41
CA ALA A 244 0.62 -0.27 -11.53
C ALA A 244 0.48 -1.42 -10.52
N GLY A 245 0.86 -1.23 -9.26
CA GLY A 245 1.10 -2.39 -8.40
C GLY A 245 1.34 -2.07 -6.94
N GLY A 246 2.22 -2.88 -6.33
CA GLY A 246 2.60 -2.76 -4.92
C GLY A 246 3.45 -1.52 -4.60
N PRO A 247 3.41 -1.05 -3.34
CA PRO A 247 2.59 -1.56 -2.25
C PRO A 247 1.11 -1.15 -2.38
N PRO A 248 0.14 -2.05 -2.13
CA PRO A 248 -1.28 -1.71 -2.20
C PRO A 248 -1.80 -1.05 -0.92
N GLY A 249 -2.98 -0.43 -1.05
CA GLY A 249 -3.86 0.00 0.05
C GLY A 249 -5.27 -0.52 -0.16
N LEU A 250 -6.09 -0.56 0.90
CA LEU A 250 -7.45 -1.08 0.84
C LEU A 250 -8.40 -0.29 1.72
N TYR A 251 -9.57 0.04 1.18
CA TYR A 251 -10.68 0.60 1.94
C TYR A 251 -12.01 0.06 1.39
N VAL A 252 -12.98 -0.20 2.28
CA VAL A 252 -14.30 -0.70 1.90
C VAL A 252 -15.37 0.18 2.54
N GLU A 253 -16.28 0.69 1.72
CA GLU A 253 -17.40 1.54 2.15
C GLU A 253 -18.69 1.10 1.48
N GLY A 254 -19.65 0.65 2.29
CA GLY A 254 -20.92 0.14 1.80
C GLY A 254 -20.73 -1.00 0.79
N SER A 255 -21.13 -0.77 -0.45
CA SER A 255 -20.98 -1.72 -1.57
C SER A 255 -19.75 -1.47 -2.44
N ARG A 256 -18.85 -0.56 -2.07
CA ARG A 256 -17.65 -0.21 -2.83
C ARG A 256 -16.39 -0.70 -2.15
N LEU A 257 -15.48 -1.22 -2.95
CA LEU A 257 -14.13 -1.60 -2.57
C LEU A 257 -13.16 -0.71 -3.34
N TYR A 258 -12.24 -0.09 -2.61
CA TYR A 258 -11.21 0.81 -3.13
C TYR A 258 -9.86 0.15 -2.92
N VAL A 259 -9.12 -0.09 -4.02
CA VAL A 259 -7.75 -0.59 -3.99
C VAL A 259 -6.82 0.54 -4.42
N PHE A 260 -5.95 0.95 -3.51
CA PHE A 260 -4.90 1.91 -3.81
C PHE A 260 -3.68 1.16 -4.33
N VAL A 261 -3.03 1.71 -5.34
CA VAL A 261 -1.86 1.09 -5.97
C VAL A 261 -0.78 2.15 -6.19
N ASN A 262 0.47 1.73 -6.14
CA ASN A 262 1.57 2.57 -6.60
C ASN A 262 1.61 2.58 -8.13
N LEU A 263 1.84 3.73 -8.73
CA LEU A 263 2.00 3.89 -10.18
C LEU A 263 3.42 4.42 -10.46
N GLY A 264 4.16 3.66 -11.26
CA GLY A 264 5.52 4.01 -11.67
C GLY A 264 6.55 3.96 -10.54
N ARG A 265 7.50 4.88 -10.57
CA ARG A 265 8.65 4.91 -9.65
C ARG A 265 8.38 5.75 -8.40
N SER A 266 8.86 5.28 -7.25
CA SER A 266 8.87 6.07 -6.01
C SER A 266 9.86 7.26 -6.06
N PRO A 267 9.54 8.44 -5.48
CA PRO A 267 8.23 8.85 -4.97
C PRO A 267 7.22 8.91 -6.12
N GLY A 268 6.15 8.11 -6.01
CA GLY A 268 5.29 7.73 -7.13
C GLY A 268 3.92 8.38 -7.08
N HIS A 269 3.15 8.15 -8.15
CA HIS A 269 1.74 8.50 -8.14
C HIS A 269 0.95 7.43 -7.39
N MET A 270 -0.14 7.85 -6.72
CA MET A 270 -1.08 6.93 -6.11
C MET A 270 -2.29 6.75 -7.03
N GLY A 271 -2.52 5.52 -7.48
CA GLY A 271 -3.74 5.12 -8.18
C GLY A 271 -4.83 4.69 -7.19
N CYS A 272 -6.09 4.82 -7.62
CA CYS A 272 -7.25 4.30 -6.88
C CYS A 272 -8.17 3.57 -7.86
N LEU A 273 -8.26 2.26 -7.69
CA LEU A 273 -9.14 1.37 -8.45
C LEU A 273 -10.39 1.12 -7.62
N VAL A 274 -11.57 1.22 -8.24
CA VAL A 274 -12.86 1.09 -7.55
C VAL A 274 -13.67 -0.04 -8.18
N GLY A 275 -14.21 -0.90 -7.34
CA GLY A 275 -15.07 -2.00 -7.75
C GLY A 275 -16.16 -2.29 -6.73
N PRO A 276 -17.07 -3.24 -7.02
CA PRO A 276 -18.07 -3.68 -6.06
C PRO A 276 -17.40 -4.47 -4.92
N ALA A 277 -17.86 -4.28 -3.69
CA ALA A 277 -17.49 -5.10 -2.54
C ALA A 277 -18.25 -6.45 -2.53
N SER A 278 -19.34 -6.56 -3.29
CA SER A 278 -20.14 -7.78 -3.38
C SER A 278 -19.50 -8.91 -4.19
N LEU A 279 -18.23 -8.76 -4.61
CA LEU A 279 -17.50 -9.79 -5.34
C LEU A 279 -17.60 -11.14 -4.63
N SER A 280 -17.97 -12.17 -5.37
CA SER A 280 -17.94 -13.55 -4.91
C SER A 280 -16.65 -14.18 -5.41
N PRO A 281 -15.86 -14.86 -4.57
CA PRO A 281 -14.73 -15.63 -5.07
C PRO A 281 -15.16 -16.83 -5.94
N TYR A 282 -16.47 -17.10 -6.04
CA TYR A 282 -17.08 -18.18 -6.81
C TYR A 282 -17.97 -17.69 -7.97
N GLY A 283 -17.89 -16.41 -8.34
CA GLY A 283 -18.68 -15.83 -9.44
C GLY A 283 -18.17 -14.49 -9.89
#